data_AF-A0A497HKX0-F1
#
_entry.id   AF-A0A497HKX0-F1
#
_cell.length_a   1.000
_cell.length_b   1.000
_cell.length_c   1.000
_cell.angle_alpha   90.00
_cell.angle_beta   90.00
_cell.angle_gamma   90.00
#
_symmetry.space_group_name_H-M   'P 1'
#
loop_
_entity.id
_entity.type
_entity.pdbx_description
1 polymer ?
#
loop_
_entity_poly.entity_id
_entity_poly.type
_entity_poly.pdbx_seq_one_letter_code
_entity_poly.pdbx_strand_id
1 'polypeptide(L)'
;MFVGKDRISLPVTFLMIDKKTVEKELGRQVERFGGEIRMGEKVKRIEEGIVLPQNIRAKVVVGADGARSVVRESAGISSPKIGIGVEGKMNDMEELEKEKAYVWFGRDITPDGYAWAFPKAKYWNVGIGSCNIKSFKIYLQRFKARFKEIKELRGAGIPFSLPTKSYGKDFILVGDSASQIMTAVGAGNLPSMICGYEGARAIISHLEKGTDLKDYEKRWRRELGLIFYESFMLCKMGQILSRVDTDISRPMIRLLKKIFA
;
A
#
# COMPACT_ATOMS: atom_id res chain seq x y z
N MET A 1 -17.48 -7.56 -19.31
CA MET A 1 -17.06 -6.97 -18.03
C MET A 1 -17.25 -7.96 -16.87
N PHE A 2 -16.51 -7.88 -15.74
CA PHE A 2 -16.73 -8.75 -14.57
C PHE A 2 -18.09 -8.45 -13.91
N VAL A 3 -19.19 -8.93 -14.50
CA VAL A 3 -20.54 -8.68 -14.01
C VAL A 3 -21.07 -9.99 -13.43
N GLY A 4 -20.84 -10.18 -12.13
CA GLY A 4 -21.53 -11.19 -11.34
C GLY A 4 -22.94 -10.73 -10.96
N LYS A 5 -23.83 -11.68 -10.67
CA LYS A 5 -25.19 -11.41 -10.17
C LYS A 5 -25.19 -10.82 -8.75
N ASP A 6 -24.17 -11.13 -7.96
CA ASP A 6 -24.00 -10.62 -6.59
C ASP A 6 -23.15 -9.34 -6.60
N ARG A 7 -23.79 -8.19 -6.36
CA ARG A 7 -23.15 -6.87 -6.23
C ARG A 7 -23.40 -6.32 -4.84
N ILE A 8 -22.38 -5.67 -4.26
CA ILE A 8 -22.54 -4.89 -3.04
C ILE A 8 -22.09 -3.48 -3.27
N SER A 9 -22.98 -2.57 -2.95
CA SER A 9 -22.70 -1.15 -2.85
C SER A 9 -22.48 -0.81 -1.38
N LEU A 10 -21.37 -0.15 -1.10
CA LEU A 10 -21.07 0.47 0.18
C LEU A 10 -20.95 1.97 -0.09
N PRO A 11 -21.73 2.82 0.59
CA PRO A 11 -21.57 4.27 0.49
C PRO A 11 -20.30 4.68 1.25
N VAL A 12 -19.15 4.61 0.58
CA VAL A 12 -17.86 5.01 1.12
C VAL A 12 -17.31 6.15 0.28
N THR A 13 -16.89 7.23 0.95
CA THR A 13 -16.26 8.36 0.27
C THR A 13 -14.79 8.05 0.04
N PHE A 14 -14.39 7.91 -1.23
CA PHE A 14 -12.99 7.79 -1.63
C PHE A 14 -12.56 9.05 -2.36
N LEU A 15 -11.40 9.61 -2.00
CA LEU A 15 -10.78 10.68 -2.76
C LEU A 15 -9.86 10.11 -3.83
N MET A 16 -10.24 10.29 -5.09
CA MET A 16 -9.40 9.91 -6.22
C MET A 16 -8.40 11.01 -6.54
N ILE A 17 -7.15 10.80 -6.12
CA ILE A 17 -6.07 11.77 -6.35
C ILE A 17 -5.31 11.50 -7.65
N ASP A 18 -4.72 12.56 -8.21
CA ASP A 18 -3.56 12.43 -9.10
C ASP A 18 -2.30 12.32 -8.23
N LYS A 19 -1.80 11.09 -8.10
CA LYS A 19 -0.65 10.79 -7.23
C LYS A 19 0.58 11.62 -7.58
N LYS A 20 0.88 11.79 -8.88
CA LYS A 20 2.05 12.55 -9.32
C LYS A 20 1.96 14.02 -8.93
N THR A 21 0.76 14.58 -9.04
CA THR A 21 0.51 15.98 -8.67
C THR A 21 0.69 16.19 -7.17
N VAL A 22 0.15 15.28 -6.36
CA VAL A 22 0.34 15.31 -4.89
C VAL A 22 1.81 15.15 -4.52
N GLU A 23 2.52 14.16 -5.07
CA GLU A 23 3.94 13.94 -4.79
C GLU A 23 4.82 15.11 -5.23
N LYS A 24 4.52 15.75 -6.37
CA LYS A 24 5.21 16.95 -6.84
C LYS A 24 5.03 18.12 -5.87
N GLU A 25 3.82 18.31 -5.36
CA GLU A 25 3.54 19.37 -4.38
C GLU A 25 4.24 19.10 -3.04
N LEU A 26 4.27 17.84 -2.58
CA LEU A 26 5.05 17.46 -1.39
C LEU A 26 6.55 17.74 -1.58
N GLY A 27 7.11 17.41 -2.75
CA GLY A 27 8.50 17.74 -3.08
C GLY A 27 8.78 19.25 -3.05
N ARG A 28 7.89 20.06 -3.64
CA ARG A 28 7.99 21.52 -3.59
C ARG A 28 7.97 22.07 -2.16
N GLN A 29 7.18 21.47 -1.28
CA GLN A 29 7.13 21.87 0.13
C GLN A 29 8.44 21.54 0.85
N VAL A 30 9.05 20.37 0.59
CA VAL A 30 10.36 20.02 1.16
C VAL A 30 11.40 21.08 0.80
N GLU A 31 11.52 21.46 -0.47
CA GLU A 31 12.45 22.50 -0.93
C GLU A 31 12.15 23.86 -0.30
N ARG A 32 10.86 24.24 -0.24
CA ARG A 32 10.43 25.50 0.40
C ARG A 32 10.84 25.59 1.88
N PHE A 33 10.84 24.48 2.60
CA PHE A 33 11.27 24.41 4.00
C PHE A 33 12.77 24.15 4.17
N GLY A 34 13.56 24.28 3.09
CA GLY A 34 15.02 24.15 3.12
C GLY A 34 15.54 22.72 3.05
N GLY A 35 14.68 21.75 2.76
CA GLY A 35 15.08 20.37 2.49
C GLY A 35 15.71 20.22 1.10
N GLU A 36 16.67 19.30 0.98
CA GLU A 36 17.35 19.00 -0.28
C GLU A 36 16.78 17.71 -0.89
N ILE A 37 16.43 17.73 -2.19
CA ILE A 37 15.98 16.56 -2.95
C ILE A 37 17.03 16.21 -4.00
N ARG A 38 17.64 15.02 -3.88
CA ARG A 38 18.60 14.49 -4.85
C ARG A 38 17.99 13.37 -5.68
N MET A 39 17.59 13.68 -6.91
CA MET A 39 17.04 12.70 -7.85
C MET A 39 18.15 11.92 -8.56
N GLY A 40 17.88 10.66 -8.90
CA GLY A 40 18.87 9.79 -9.58
C GLY A 40 19.89 9.13 -8.64
N GLU A 41 19.86 9.44 -7.34
CA GLU A 41 20.74 8.87 -6.34
C GLU A 41 20.11 7.66 -5.64
N LYS A 42 20.38 6.46 -6.17
CA LYS A 42 19.87 5.22 -5.57
C LYS A 42 20.74 4.79 -4.37
N VAL A 43 20.12 4.72 -3.20
CA VAL A 43 20.70 4.09 -2.00
C VAL A 43 20.78 2.58 -2.18
N LYS A 44 21.92 1.98 -1.84
CA LYS A 44 22.18 0.55 -1.93
C LYS A 44 22.22 -0.17 -0.60
N ARG A 45 22.69 0.50 0.46
CA ARG A 45 22.74 -0.02 1.83
C ARG A 45 23.03 1.11 2.82
N ILE A 46 22.82 0.81 4.10
CA ILE A 46 23.11 1.70 5.22
C ILE A 46 24.09 0.97 6.13
N GLU A 47 25.24 1.58 6.44
CA GLU A 47 26.27 1.02 7.31
C GLU A 47 26.61 2.05 8.39
N GLU A 48 26.37 1.74 9.66
CA GLU A 48 26.72 2.60 10.81
C GLU A 48 26.24 4.07 10.67
N GLY A 49 25.00 4.25 10.22
CA GLY A 49 24.40 5.58 9.99
C GLY A 49 24.90 6.30 8.73
N ILE A 50 25.67 5.63 7.87
CA ILE A 50 26.15 6.14 6.59
C ILE A 50 25.29 5.56 5.45
N VAL A 51 24.74 6.45 4.63
CA VAL A 51 23.96 6.11 3.43
C VAL A 51 24.91 5.94 2.25
N LEU A 52 24.90 4.76 1.62
CA LEU A 52 25.82 4.39 0.55
C LEU A 52 25.09 4.15 -0.78
N PRO A 53 25.70 4.48 -1.94
CA PRO A 53 27.10 4.92 -2.13
C PRO A 53 27.37 6.43 -1.95
N GLN A 54 26.37 7.23 -1.53
CA GLN A 54 26.49 8.68 -1.44
C GLN A 54 27.44 9.17 -0.32
N ASN A 55 27.85 8.29 0.60
CA ASN A 55 28.70 8.60 1.75
C ASN A 55 28.11 9.71 2.65
N ILE A 56 26.78 9.73 2.81
CA ILE A 56 26.11 10.72 3.65
C ILE A 56 25.93 10.15 5.06
N ARG A 57 26.56 10.78 6.05
CA ARG A 57 26.32 10.45 7.46
C ARG A 57 25.05 11.16 7.94
N ALA A 58 24.10 10.39 8.46
CA ALA A 58 22.85 10.91 9.01
C ALA A 58 22.76 10.66 10.52
N LYS A 59 22.08 11.56 11.25
CA LYS A 59 21.72 11.32 12.66
C LYS A 59 20.58 10.30 12.78
N VAL A 60 19.62 10.38 11.85
CA VAL A 60 18.51 9.44 11.72
C VAL A 60 18.27 9.16 10.24
N VAL A 61 18.14 7.89 9.86
CA VAL A 61 17.74 7.46 8.51
C VAL A 61 16.26 7.11 8.50
N VAL A 62 15.50 7.64 7.54
CA VAL A 62 14.08 7.29 7.35
C VAL A 62 13.95 6.35 6.15
N GLY A 63 13.58 5.09 6.41
CA GLY A 63 13.21 4.15 5.37
C GLY A 63 11.80 4.42 4.85
N ALA A 64 11.68 5.23 3.81
CA ALA A 64 10.45 5.46 3.04
C ALA A 64 10.55 4.87 1.62
N ASP A 65 11.35 3.83 1.46
CA ASP A 65 11.83 3.23 0.21
C ASP A 65 11.00 2.02 -0.26
N GLY A 66 9.76 1.93 0.22
CA GLY A 66 8.76 1.00 -0.27
C GLY A 66 8.90 -0.44 0.22
N ALA A 67 8.12 -1.34 -0.38
CA ALA A 67 8.01 -2.74 0.08
C ALA A 67 9.34 -3.51 0.07
N ARG A 68 10.28 -3.15 -0.81
CA ARG A 68 11.64 -3.74 -0.91
C ARG A 68 12.70 -2.84 -0.26
N SER A 69 12.39 -2.37 0.93
CA SER A 69 13.23 -1.42 1.67
C SER A 69 14.65 -1.92 1.92
N VAL A 70 15.61 -1.14 1.42
CA VAL A 70 17.05 -1.25 1.66
C VAL A 70 17.39 -0.83 3.08
N VAL A 71 16.69 0.16 3.64
CA VAL A 71 16.88 0.57 5.06
C VAL A 71 16.51 -0.58 5.99
N ARG A 72 15.35 -1.22 5.76
CA ARG A 72 14.91 -2.38 6.53
C ARG A 72 15.89 -3.55 6.42
N GLU A 73 16.33 -3.84 5.20
CA GLU A 73 17.30 -4.92 4.93
C GLU A 73 18.62 -4.66 5.65
N SER A 74 19.15 -3.44 5.57
CA SER A 74 20.40 -3.04 6.24
C SER A 74 20.29 -3.11 7.78
N ALA A 75 19.08 -2.94 8.31
CA ALA A 75 18.78 -3.09 9.74
C ALA A 75 18.59 -4.56 10.18
N GLY A 76 18.72 -5.53 9.29
CA GLY A 76 18.51 -6.95 9.60
C GLY A 76 17.06 -7.31 9.93
N ILE A 77 16.09 -6.48 9.54
CA ILE A 77 14.67 -6.72 9.79
C ILE A 77 14.10 -7.55 8.63
N SER A 78 13.44 -8.66 8.96
CA SER A 78 12.88 -9.57 7.96
C SER A 78 11.87 -8.88 7.04
N SER A 79 11.92 -9.22 5.75
CA SER A 79 10.95 -8.72 4.78
C SER A 79 9.54 -9.25 5.08
N PRO A 80 8.50 -8.41 4.95
CA PRO A 80 7.12 -8.91 4.96
C PRO A 80 6.86 -9.83 3.76
N LYS A 81 5.75 -10.57 3.79
CA LYS A 81 5.25 -11.26 2.61
C LYS A 81 4.85 -10.22 1.57
N ILE A 82 5.35 -10.34 0.35
CA ILE A 82 5.05 -9.39 -0.74
C ILE A 82 4.14 -10.04 -1.77
N GLY A 83 2.99 -9.42 -2.00
CA GLY A 83 2.09 -9.67 -3.13
C GLY A 83 2.42 -8.75 -4.31
N ILE A 84 1.66 -8.85 -5.38
CA ILE A 84 1.83 -8.03 -6.58
C ILE A 84 0.51 -7.37 -6.95
N GLY A 85 0.56 -6.09 -7.31
CA GLY A 85 -0.53 -5.37 -7.98
C GLY A 85 -0.06 -4.92 -9.35
N VAL A 86 -0.90 -5.06 -10.36
CA VAL A 86 -0.66 -4.55 -11.71
C VAL A 86 -1.84 -3.68 -12.13
N GLU A 87 -1.56 -2.46 -12.55
CA GLU A 87 -2.56 -1.48 -12.95
C GLU A 87 -2.23 -0.83 -14.30
N GLY A 88 -3.24 -0.25 -14.94
CA GLY A 88 -3.10 0.53 -16.16
C GLY A 88 -4.28 1.46 -16.37
N LYS A 89 -4.34 2.06 -17.55
CA LYS A 89 -5.36 3.05 -17.93
C LYS A 89 -6.25 2.52 -19.03
N MET A 90 -7.55 2.77 -18.92
CA MET A 90 -8.54 2.57 -19.98
C MET A 90 -9.34 3.85 -20.19
N ASN A 91 -9.64 4.19 -21.44
CA ASN A 91 -10.34 5.44 -21.74
C ASN A 91 -11.83 5.37 -21.39
N ASP A 92 -12.48 4.22 -21.64
CA ASP A 92 -13.91 4.07 -21.42
C ASP A 92 -14.30 2.70 -20.87
N MET A 93 -15.35 2.72 -20.05
CA MET A 93 -16.03 1.58 -19.42
C MET A 93 -17.52 1.92 -19.33
N GLU A 94 -18.21 1.91 -20.48
CA GLU A 94 -19.59 2.40 -20.63
C GLU A 94 -20.60 1.75 -19.67
N GLU A 95 -20.39 0.50 -19.26
CA GLU A 95 -21.30 -0.20 -18.33
C GLU A 95 -21.08 0.20 -16.84
N LEU A 96 -20.12 1.08 -16.53
CA LEU A 96 -19.76 1.50 -15.17
C LEU A 96 -20.07 2.98 -14.93
N GLU A 97 -20.65 3.28 -13.76
CA GLU A 97 -20.96 4.63 -13.29
C GLU A 97 -19.68 5.34 -12.82
N LYS A 98 -19.41 6.54 -13.34
CA LYS A 98 -18.16 7.28 -13.08
C LYS A 98 -18.02 7.76 -11.64
N GLU A 99 -19.09 7.75 -10.86
CA GLU A 99 -19.13 8.14 -9.46
C GLU A 99 -18.80 6.97 -8.51
N LYS A 100 -18.60 5.75 -9.04
CA LYS A 100 -18.41 4.53 -8.25
C LYS A 100 -17.07 3.88 -8.51
N ALA A 101 -16.46 3.39 -7.43
CA ALA A 101 -15.32 2.48 -7.49
C ALA A 101 -15.81 1.03 -7.56
N TYR A 102 -15.22 0.24 -8.45
CA TYR A 102 -15.58 -1.16 -8.63
C TYR A 102 -14.43 -2.05 -8.18
N VAL A 103 -14.75 -3.07 -7.39
CA VAL A 103 -13.82 -4.09 -6.91
C VAL A 103 -14.45 -5.46 -7.13
N TRP A 104 -13.70 -6.38 -7.73
CA TRP A 104 -14.14 -7.72 -8.06
C TRP A 104 -13.29 -8.75 -7.34
N PHE A 105 -13.97 -9.61 -6.57
CA PHE A 105 -13.39 -10.74 -5.87
C PHE A 105 -13.83 -12.05 -6.54
N GLY A 106 -13.05 -13.10 -6.32
CA GLY A 106 -13.42 -14.46 -6.71
C GLY A 106 -12.26 -15.21 -7.32
N ARG A 107 -12.29 -16.55 -7.20
CA ARG A 107 -11.25 -17.44 -7.72
C ARG A 107 -11.07 -17.28 -9.24
N ASP A 108 -12.16 -17.01 -9.97
CA ASP A 108 -12.14 -16.74 -11.42
C ASP A 108 -11.48 -15.41 -11.79
N ILE A 109 -11.44 -14.46 -10.84
CA ILE A 109 -10.77 -13.17 -10.98
C ILE A 109 -9.28 -13.34 -10.67
N THR A 110 -8.96 -13.63 -9.41
CA THR A 110 -7.65 -14.04 -8.93
C THR A 110 -7.77 -14.56 -7.49
N PRO A 111 -7.17 -15.71 -7.16
CA PRO A 111 -7.14 -16.21 -5.79
C PRO A 111 -6.31 -15.28 -4.90
N ASP A 112 -6.68 -15.19 -3.62
CA ASP A 112 -5.99 -14.38 -2.62
C ASP A 112 -5.75 -12.91 -3.04
N GLY A 113 -6.72 -12.32 -3.75
CA GLY A 113 -6.60 -10.99 -4.35
C GLY A 113 -7.93 -10.48 -4.91
N TYR A 114 -7.85 -9.40 -5.70
CA TYR A 114 -9.00 -8.78 -6.36
C TYR A 114 -8.58 -8.02 -7.61
N ALA A 115 -9.54 -7.73 -8.48
CA ALA A 115 -9.39 -6.76 -9.56
C ALA A 115 -10.20 -5.50 -9.24
N TRP A 116 -9.85 -4.37 -9.85
CA TRP A 116 -10.53 -3.11 -9.61
C TRP A 116 -10.66 -2.27 -10.88
N ALA A 117 -11.60 -1.34 -10.84
CA ALA A 117 -11.72 -0.22 -11.75
C ALA A 117 -12.12 1.02 -10.96
N PHE A 118 -11.21 1.99 -10.91
CA PHE A 118 -11.39 3.24 -10.19
C PHE A 118 -11.51 4.40 -11.18
N PRO A 119 -12.60 5.18 -11.11
CA PRO A 119 -12.79 6.30 -12.01
C PRO A 119 -11.76 7.40 -11.72
N LYS A 120 -11.15 7.93 -12.78
CA LYS A 120 -10.39 9.18 -12.78
C LYS A 120 -11.08 10.17 -13.70
N ALA A 121 -10.70 11.44 -13.62
CA ALA A 121 -11.32 12.51 -14.42
C ALA A 121 -11.33 12.25 -15.94
N LYS A 122 -10.33 11.55 -16.49
CA LYS A 122 -10.18 11.32 -17.94
C LYS A 122 -10.10 9.85 -18.36
N TYR A 123 -9.98 8.93 -17.41
CA TYR A 123 -9.73 7.51 -17.68
C TYR A 123 -10.13 6.65 -16.48
N TRP A 124 -10.14 5.35 -16.64
CA TRP A 124 -10.29 4.38 -15.57
C TRP A 124 -8.93 3.79 -15.20
N ASN A 125 -8.56 3.88 -13.92
CA ASN A 125 -7.46 3.09 -13.39
C ASN A 125 -7.97 1.68 -13.15
N VAL A 126 -7.53 0.73 -13.96
CA VAL A 126 -7.95 -0.67 -13.89
C VAL A 126 -6.77 -1.52 -13.46
N GLY A 127 -7.00 -2.51 -12.61
CA GLY A 127 -5.92 -3.36 -12.17
C GLY A 127 -6.35 -4.67 -11.56
N ILE A 128 -5.36 -5.48 -11.26
CA ILE A 128 -5.49 -6.79 -10.63
C ILE A 128 -4.31 -7.01 -9.69
N GLY A 129 -4.58 -7.52 -8.49
CA GLY A 129 -3.56 -7.76 -7.49
C GLY A 129 -3.83 -9.02 -6.69
N SER A 130 -2.77 -9.68 -6.25
CA SER A 130 -2.85 -10.93 -5.48
C SER A 130 -1.60 -11.17 -4.65
N CYS A 131 -1.76 -11.86 -3.52
CA CYS A 131 -0.63 -12.42 -2.77
C CYS A 131 -0.25 -13.85 -3.21
N ASN A 132 -0.97 -14.42 -4.18
CA ASN A 132 -0.66 -15.69 -4.83
C ASN A 132 0.23 -15.48 -6.05
N ILE A 133 1.51 -15.24 -5.81
CA ILE A 133 2.49 -14.94 -6.86
C ILE A 133 2.64 -16.07 -7.87
N LYS A 134 2.53 -17.34 -7.43
CA LYS A 134 2.76 -18.52 -8.28
C LYS A 134 1.82 -18.57 -9.48
N SER A 135 0.53 -18.27 -9.26
CA SER A 135 -0.49 -18.34 -10.31
C SER A 135 -0.84 -16.99 -10.92
N PHE A 136 -0.36 -15.88 -10.36
CA PHE A 136 -0.73 -14.52 -10.76
C PHE A 136 -0.53 -14.25 -12.25
N LYS A 137 0.52 -14.80 -12.88
CA LYS A 137 0.78 -14.63 -14.32
C LYS A 137 -0.41 -15.10 -15.17
N ILE A 138 -1.05 -16.21 -14.81
CA ILE A 138 -2.21 -16.76 -15.53
C ILE A 138 -3.41 -15.80 -15.41
N TYR A 139 -3.71 -15.35 -14.19
CA TYR A 139 -4.81 -14.43 -13.93
C TYR A 139 -4.60 -13.05 -14.56
N LEU A 140 -3.36 -12.56 -14.58
CA LEU A 140 -3.01 -11.32 -15.28
C LEU A 140 -3.27 -11.43 -16.79
N GLN A 141 -2.96 -12.58 -17.42
CA GLN A 141 -3.28 -12.76 -18.85
C GLN A 141 -4.78 -12.83 -19.11
N ARG A 142 -5.54 -13.51 -18.25
CA ARG A 142 -7.02 -13.50 -18.31
C ARG A 142 -7.60 -12.10 -18.14
N PHE A 143 -7.06 -11.31 -17.21
CA PHE A 143 -7.43 -9.91 -17.00
C PHE A 143 -7.20 -9.07 -18.26
N LYS A 144 -6.01 -9.17 -18.86
CA LYS A 144 -5.68 -8.46 -20.12
C LYS A 144 -6.56 -8.89 -21.29
N ALA A 145 -6.90 -10.18 -21.38
CA ALA A 145 -7.81 -10.66 -22.42
C ALA A 145 -9.24 -10.12 -22.25
N ARG A 146 -9.67 -9.85 -20.99
CA ARG A 146 -11.00 -9.32 -20.68
C ARG A 146 -11.12 -7.81 -20.89
N PHE A 147 -10.05 -7.08 -20.64
CA PHE A 147 -9.98 -5.62 -20.80
C PHE A 147 -9.06 -5.30 -21.98
N LYS A 148 -9.67 -5.08 -23.16
CA LYS A 148 -8.94 -4.69 -24.36
C LYS A 148 -8.33 -3.29 -24.14
N GLU A 149 -7.14 -3.06 -24.70
CA GLU A 149 -6.49 -1.74 -24.76
C GLU A 149 -6.09 -1.10 -23.42
N ILE A 150 -5.74 -1.89 -22.40
CA ILE A 150 -5.11 -1.32 -21.19
C ILE A 150 -3.75 -0.69 -21.56
N LYS A 151 -3.65 0.63 -21.40
CA LYS A 151 -2.43 1.40 -21.65
C LYS A 151 -1.62 1.56 -20.36
N GLU A 152 -0.32 1.82 -20.50
CA GLU A 152 0.58 2.16 -19.40
C GLU A 152 0.57 1.15 -18.22
N LEU A 153 0.58 -0.15 -18.52
CA LEU A 153 0.62 -1.19 -17.48
C LEU A 153 1.87 -1.06 -16.59
N ARG A 154 1.66 -1.07 -15.28
CA ARG A 154 2.72 -0.97 -14.26
C ARG A 154 2.44 -1.96 -13.14
N GLY A 155 3.50 -2.54 -12.59
CA GLY A 155 3.42 -3.47 -11.47
C GLY A 155 4.18 -2.97 -10.25
N ALA A 156 3.66 -3.23 -9.05
CA ALA A 156 4.31 -2.93 -7.79
C ALA A 156 4.17 -4.08 -6.80
N GLY A 157 5.17 -4.23 -5.93
CA GLY A 157 5.08 -5.14 -4.79
C GLY A 157 4.28 -4.49 -3.66
N ILE A 158 3.37 -5.24 -3.06
CA ILE A 158 2.51 -4.77 -1.97
C ILE A 158 2.78 -5.65 -0.74
N PRO A 159 3.10 -5.09 0.44
CA PRO A 159 3.30 -5.90 1.63
C PRO A 159 1.97 -6.43 2.18
N PHE A 160 1.93 -7.71 2.57
CA PHE A 160 0.76 -8.42 3.10
C PHE A 160 1.09 -9.10 4.43
N SER A 161 1.59 -8.30 5.37
CA SER A 161 1.93 -8.70 6.74
C SER A 161 1.43 -7.65 7.71
N LEU A 162 1.36 -8.00 9.00
CA LEU A 162 1.30 -6.98 10.05
C LEU A 162 2.55 -6.08 9.97
N PRO A 163 2.46 -4.83 10.47
CA PRO A 163 3.62 -3.95 10.52
C PRO A 163 4.81 -4.61 11.22
N THR A 164 6.00 -4.45 10.65
CA THR A 164 7.25 -4.94 11.25
C THR A 164 7.75 -3.97 12.32
N LYS A 165 8.83 -4.34 13.03
CA LYS A 165 9.54 -3.40 13.91
C LYS A 165 9.96 -2.19 13.08
N SER A 166 9.58 -1.00 13.52
CA SER A 166 9.61 0.20 12.68
C SER A 166 10.65 1.22 13.11
N TYR A 167 11.56 0.85 14.01
CA TYR A 167 12.61 1.71 14.55
C TYR A 167 13.88 0.94 14.93
N GLY A 168 14.99 1.67 15.01
CA GLY A 168 16.25 1.24 15.62
C GLY A 168 16.89 2.37 16.41
N LYS A 169 18.21 2.31 16.59
CA LYS A 169 18.96 3.35 17.32
C LYS A 169 18.97 4.69 16.57
N ASP A 170 19.12 4.62 15.26
CA ASP A 170 19.38 5.74 14.34
C ASP A 170 18.56 5.62 13.04
N PHE A 171 17.46 4.87 13.06
CA PHE A 171 16.54 4.78 11.92
C PHE A 171 15.10 4.59 12.34
N ILE A 172 14.19 4.96 11.44
CA ILE A 172 12.78 4.55 11.46
C ILE A 172 12.35 4.05 10.07
N LEU A 173 11.30 3.24 10.02
CA LEU A 173 10.68 2.73 8.79
C LEU A 173 9.25 3.27 8.69
N VAL A 174 8.89 3.82 7.54
CA VAL A 174 7.59 4.46 7.28
C VAL A 174 6.93 3.89 6.02
N GLY A 175 5.62 3.67 6.09
CA GLY A 175 4.81 3.20 4.98
C GLY A 175 5.11 1.74 4.63
N ASP A 176 5.19 1.44 3.33
CA ASP A 176 5.40 0.07 2.83
C ASP A 176 6.72 -0.56 3.32
N SER A 177 7.74 0.23 3.66
CA SER A 177 8.99 -0.30 4.24
C SER A 177 8.74 -0.99 5.58
N ALA A 178 7.77 -0.50 6.35
CA ALA A 178 7.34 -1.03 7.63
C ALA A 178 6.10 -1.94 7.53
N SER A 179 5.58 -2.23 6.32
CA SER A 179 4.30 -2.92 6.12
C SER A 179 3.09 -2.19 6.75
N GLN A 180 3.12 -0.85 6.75
CA GLN A 180 2.05 0.00 7.29
C GLN A 180 0.94 0.23 6.24
N ILE A 181 0.19 -0.82 5.97
CA ILE A 181 -0.85 -0.87 4.92
C ILE A 181 -2.14 -1.48 5.46
N MET A 182 -3.29 -1.01 4.97
CA MET A 182 -4.55 -1.71 5.15
C MET A 182 -4.62 -2.90 4.18
N THR A 183 -4.02 -4.02 4.58
CA THR A 183 -3.93 -5.28 3.82
C THR A 183 -5.22 -5.82 3.20
N ALA A 184 -6.39 -5.63 3.81
CA ALA A 184 -7.67 -6.13 3.28
C ALA A 184 -8.02 -5.47 1.94
N VAL A 185 -7.67 -4.20 1.79
CA VAL A 185 -7.97 -3.39 0.61
C VAL A 185 -6.72 -2.95 -0.15
N GLY A 186 -5.52 -3.27 0.34
CA GLY A 186 -4.26 -2.87 -0.29
C GLY A 186 -4.01 -1.36 -0.29
N ALA A 187 -4.63 -0.61 0.62
CA ALA A 187 -4.52 0.85 0.67
C ALA A 187 -3.40 1.29 1.64
N GLY A 188 -2.34 1.88 1.09
CA GLY A 188 -1.16 2.31 1.85
C GLY A 188 -0.91 3.82 1.89
N ASN A 189 -1.50 4.61 0.98
CA ASN A 189 -1.19 6.04 0.86
C ASN A 189 -1.51 6.84 2.14
N LEU A 190 -2.76 6.81 2.59
CA LEU A 190 -3.18 7.55 3.79
C LEU A 190 -2.46 7.04 5.06
N PRO A 191 -2.38 5.73 5.34
CA PRO A 191 -1.58 5.23 6.46
C PRO A 191 -0.11 5.66 6.39
N SER A 192 0.52 5.65 5.21
CA SER A 192 1.91 6.10 5.03
C SER A 192 2.07 7.59 5.35
N MET A 193 1.10 8.43 4.98
CA MET A 193 1.12 9.86 5.31
C MET A 193 0.99 10.09 6.82
N ILE A 194 0.08 9.39 7.50
CA ILE A 194 -0.09 9.46 8.96
C ILE A 194 1.18 8.98 9.68
N CYS A 195 1.74 7.85 9.25
CA CYS A 195 3.00 7.35 9.81
C CYS A 195 4.19 8.27 9.52
N GLY A 196 4.25 8.91 8.35
CA GLY A 196 5.27 9.92 8.04
C GLY A 196 5.18 11.13 8.97
N TYR A 197 3.97 11.59 9.26
CA TYR A 197 3.72 12.67 10.20
C TYR A 197 4.16 12.30 11.63
N GLU A 198 3.74 11.13 12.14
CA GLU A 198 4.17 10.67 13.48
C GLU A 198 5.67 10.37 13.55
N GLY A 199 6.26 9.90 12.44
CA GLY A 199 7.70 9.72 12.30
C GLY A 199 8.47 11.03 12.43
N ALA A 200 8.04 12.08 11.75
CA ALA A 200 8.64 13.41 11.88
C ALA A 200 8.59 13.92 13.33
N ARG A 201 7.44 13.79 14.01
CA ARG A 201 7.29 14.22 15.42
C ARG A 201 8.19 13.44 16.37
N ALA A 202 8.35 12.14 16.14
CA ALA A 202 9.24 11.31 16.94
C ALA A 202 10.71 11.68 16.71
N ILE A 203 11.11 11.95 15.47
CA ILE A 203 12.47 12.40 15.12
C ILE A 203 12.78 13.75 15.77
N ILE A 204 11.87 14.72 15.71
CA ILE A 204 12.03 16.03 16.36
C ILE A 204 12.23 15.84 17.88
N SER A 205 11.38 15.03 18.52
CA SER A 205 11.49 14.74 19.96
C SER A 205 12.80 14.02 20.31
N HIS A 206 13.28 13.15 19.44
CA HIS A 206 14.57 12.47 19.60
C HIS A 206 15.74 13.45 19.51
N LEU A 207 15.76 14.31 18.50
CA LEU A 207 16.85 15.25 18.24
C LEU A 207 16.92 16.37 19.29
N GLU A 208 15.78 16.87 19.77
CA GLU A 208 15.73 17.98 20.72
C GLU A 208 15.82 17.53 22.18
N LYS A 209 15.20 16.39 22.52
CA LYS A 209 14.99 15.96 23.92
C LYS A 209 15.62 14.61 24.25
N GLY A 210 16.29 13.97 23.29
CA GLY A 210 16.88 12.63 23.49
C GLY A 210 15.84 11.52 23.66
N THR A 211 14.59 11.74 23.22
CA THR A 211 13.53 10.71 23.31
C THR A 211 13.89 9.51 22.44
N ASP A 212 13.77 8.29 22.96
CA ASP A 212 14.03 7.05 22.20
C ASP A 212 13.11 6.94 20.96
N LEU A 213 13.68 6.60 19.79
CA LEU A 213 12.94 6.45 18.53
C LEU A 213 11.84 5.37 18.60
N LYS A 214 11.84 4.48 19.60
CA LYS A 214 10.69 3.59 19.88
C LYS A 214 9.37 4.34 20.08
N ASP A 215 9.44 5.62 20.45
CA ASP A 215 8.26 6.47 20.60
C ASP A 215 7.49 6.65 19.28
N TYR A 216 8.18 6.62 18.13
CA TYR A 216 7.54 6.57 16.83
C TYR A 216 6.57 5.39 16.72
N GLU A 217 7.02 4.20 17.12
CA GLU A 217 6.20 3.00 17.02
C GLU A 217 4.98 3.05 17.93
N LYS A 218 5.13 3.60 19.13
CA LYS A 218 4.00 3.81 20.06
C LYS A 218 2.95 4.76 19.46
N ARG A 219 3.40 5.85 18.82
CA ARG A 219 2.51 6.86 18.22
C ARG A 219 1.67 6.26 17.11
N TRP A 220 2.28 5.66 16.08
CA TRP A 220 1.50 5.12 14.98
C TRP A 220 0.63 3.93 15.41
N ARG A 221 1.07 3.11 16.39
CA ARG A 221 0.24 2.02 16.93
C ARG A 221 -1.02 2.52 17.60
N ARG A 222 -0.96 3.67 18.29
CA ARG A 222 -2.14 4.29 18.91
C ARG A 222 -3.16 4.72 17.86
N GLU A 223 -2.72 5.30 16.75
CA GLU A 223 -3.60 5.82 15.70
C GLU A 223 -4.10 4.73 14.75
N LEU A 224 -3.25 3.77 14.37
CA LEU A 224 -3.49 2.84 13.26
C LEU A 224 -3.33 1.36 13.61
N GLY A 225 -2.87 1.03 14.82
CA GLY A 225 -2.53 -0.34 15.19
C GLY A 225 -3.72 -1.30 15.09
N LEU A 226 -4.89 -0.87 15.58
CA LEU A 226 -6.13 -1.66 15.49
C LEU A 226 -6.56 -1.85 14.02
N ILE A 227 -6.55 -0.77 13.23
CA ILE A 227 -6.93 -0.80 11.81
C ILE A 227 -6.04 -1.77 11.03
N PHE A 228 -4.72 -1.74 11.23
CA PHE A 228 -3.80 -2.68 10.59
C PHE A 228 -4.07 -4.12 11.01
N TYR A 229 -4.35 -4.36 12.29
CA TYR A 229 -4.66 -5.70 12.79
C TYR A 229 -5.97 -6.24 12.20
N GLU A 230 -7.06 -5.49 12.29
CA GLU A 230 -8.37 -5.88 11.77
C GLU A 230 -8.32 -6.12 10.26
N SER A 231 -7.68 -5.20 9.52
CA SER A 231 -7.45 -5.34 8.09
C SER A 231 -6.64 -6.60 7.75
N PHE A 232 -5.64 -6.96 8.57
CA PHE A 232 -4.86 -8.18 8.37
C PHE A 232 -5.69 -9.43 8.62
N MET A 233 -6.48 -9.45 9.69
CA MET A 233 -7.38 -10.55 10.01
C MET A 233 -8.43 -10.76 8.92
N LEU A 234 -9.05 -9.69 8.41
CA LEU A 234 -9.98 -9.75 7.28
C LEU A 234 -9.33 -10.33 6.02
N CYS A 235 -8.11 -9.90 5.71
CA CYS A 235 -7.37 -10.43 4.57
C CYS A 235 -7.14 -11.95 4.72
N LYS A 236 -6.74 -12.40 5.92
CA LYS A 236 -6.53 -13.83 6.21
C LYS A 236 -7.81 -14.65 6.13
N MET A 237 -8.90 -14.14 6.68
CA MET A 237 -10.21 -14.75 6.55
C MET A 237 -10.60 -14.87 5.07
N GLY A 238 -10.48 -13.80 4.29
CA GLY A 238 -10.75 -13.83 2.85
C GLY A 238 -9.92 -14.87 2.09
N GLN A 239 -8.64 -15.03 2.42
CA GLN A 239 -7.77 -16.05 1.84
C GLN A 239 -8.25 -17.46 2.16
N ILE A 240 -8.58 -17.75 3.43
CA ILE A 240 -9.09 -19.05 3.86
C ILE A 240 -10.39 -19.37 3.13
N LEU A 241 -11.33 -18.42 3.15
CA LEU A 241 -12.65 -18.60 2.53
C LEU A 241 -12.56 -18.77 1.00
N SER A 242 -11.58 -18.13 0.33
CA SER A 242 -11.37 -18.31 -1.11
C SER A 242 -10.93 -19.73 -1.51
N ARG A 243 -10.47 -20.54 -0.55
CA ARG A 243 -10.02 -21.93 -0.75
C ARG A 243 -11.13 -22.95 -0.52
N VAL A 244 -12.20 -22.57 0.18
CA VAL A 244 -13.38 -23.41 0.38
C VAL A 244 -14.34 -23.17 -0.80
N ASP A 245 -14.91 -24.23 -1.37
CA ASP A 245 -15.95 -24.10 -2.40
C ASP A 245 -17.31 -23.79 -1.76
N THR A 246 -18.11 -22.96 -2.47
CA THR A 246 -19.46 -22.43 -2.18
C THR A 246 -19.61 -21.18 -1.27
N ASP A 247 -20.19 -20.13 -1.88
CA ASP A 247 -21.07 -19.07 -1.35
C ASP A 247 -20.77 -18.39 0.03
N ILE A 248 -19.49 -18.22 0.38
CA ILE A 248 -19.07 -17.44 1.58
C ILE A 248 -18.92 -15.94 1.28
N SER A 249 -19.31 -15.52 0.08
CA SER A 249 -19.34 -14.11 -0.30
C SER A 249 -20.27 -13.34 0.65
N ARG A 250 -21.50 -13.82 0.86
CA ARG A 250 -22.55 -13.11 1.62
C ARG A 250 -22.19 -12.82 3.09
N PRO A 251 -21.60 -13.76 3.88
CA PRO A 251 -21.16 -13.47 5.25
C PRO A 251 -20.00 -12.47 5.32
N MET A 252 -18.98 -12.60 4.47
CA MET A 252 -17.86 -11.65 4.37
C MET A 252 -18.35 -10.25 4.04
N ILE A 253 -19.32 -10.18 3.14
CA ILE A 253 -19.95 -8.95 2.71
C ILE A 253 -20.74 -8.29 3.84
N ARG A 254 -21.46 -9.08 4.65
CA ARG A 254 -22.12 -8.56 5.87
C ARG A 254 -21.10 -8.05 6.88
N LEU A 255 -19.93 -8.68 6.98
CA LEU A 255 -18.86 -8.25 7.86
C LEU A 255 -18.21 -6.93 7.37
N LEU A 256 -17.89 -6.82 6.08
CA LEU A 256 -17.40 -5.58 5.46
C LEU A 256 -18.42 -4.45 5.63
N LYS A 257 -19.72 -4.72 5.48
CA LYS A 257 -20.80 -3.76 5.76
C LYS A 257 -20.79 -3.27 7.22
N LYS A 258 -20.37 -4.07 8.19
CA LYS A 258 -20.28 -3.66 9.60
C LYS A 258 -19.01 -2.90 9.94
N ILE A 259 -17.93 -3.12 9.18
CA ILE A 259 -16.62 -2.51 9.41
C ILE A 259 -16.51 -1.15 8.71
N PHE A 260 -17.23 -0.97 7.59
CA PHE A 260 -17.25 0.26 6.80
C PHE A 260 -18.55 1.08 6.94
N ALA A 261 -19.47 0.69 7.82
CA ALA A 261 -20.61 1.50 8.25
C ALA A 261 -20.27 2.19 9.58
#